data_AF-A0A9D8TQZ5-F1
#
_entry.id   AF-A0A9D8TQZ5-F1
#
_cell.length_a   1.000
_cell.length_b   1.000
_cell.length_c   1.000
_cell.angle_alpha   90.00
_cell.angle_beta   90.00
_cell.angle_gamma   90.00
#
_symmetry.space_group_name_H-M   'P 1'
#
loop_
_entity.id
_entity.type
_entity.pdbx_description
1 polymer ?
#
loop_
_entity_poly.entity_id
_entity_poly.type
_entity_poly.pdbx_seq_one_letter_code
_entity_poly.pdbx_strand_id
1 'polypeptide(L)'
;MEREGSIRIPSGCAIAAVISREGKRMTGEAIVGAMKPMHDRSNGLGGGFAGYGIYPEYRDLYAFHLFFDCRDTRKACEALLKEHFEIVAGEVIPTR
;
A
#
# COMPACT_ATOMS: atom_id res chain seq x y z
N MET A 1 5.23 21.83 -13.93
CA MET A 1 3.85 21.45 -13.61
C MET A 1 3.57 21.94 -12.20
N GLU A 2 2.52 22.73 -12.00
CA GLU A 2 2.13 23.25 -10.68
C GLU A 2 1.60 22.10 -9.79
N ARG A 3 1.76 22.19 -8.46
CA ARG A 3 1.36 21.14 -7.51
C ARG A 3 -0.05 21.39 -6.96
N GLU A 4 -0.76 20.31 -6.62
CA GLU A 4 -2.00 20.39 -5.84
C GLU A 4 -1.74 21.17 -4.54
N GLY A 5 -2.56 22.19 -4.26
CA GLY A 5 -2.38 23.11 -3.13
C GLY A 5 -1.89 24.50 -3.52
N SER A 6 -1.14 24.64 -4.63
CA SER A 6 -0.86 25.94 -5.27
C SER A 6 -1.96 26.32 -6.27
N ILE A 7 -2.51 25.30 -6.94
CA ILE A 7 -3.71 25.37 -7.77
C ILE A 7 -4.59 24.16 -7.47
N ARG A 8 -5.90 24.27 -7.75
CA ARG A 8 -6.82 23.12 -7.69
C ARG A 8 -6.69 22.33 -9.00
N ILE A 9 -6.31 21.05 -8.93
CA ILE A 9 -6.28 20.15 -10.09
C ILE A 9 -7.54 19.26 -10.02
N PRO A 10 -8.63 19.57 -10.77
CA PRO A 10 -9.91 18.88 -10.62
C PRO A 10 -9.87 17.41 -11.07
N SER A 11 -8.85 17.04 -11.83
CA SER A 11 -8.67 15.76 -12.50
C SER A 11 -7.31 15.16 -12.13
N GLY A 12 -7.31 14.05 -11.39
CA GLY A 12 -6.04 13.41 -11.02
C GLY A 12 -6.12 12.17 -10.16
N CYS A 13 -7.29 11.79 -9.66
CA CYS A 13 -7.47 10.64 -8.78
C CYS A 13 -8.55 9.69 -9.29
N ALA A 14 -8.35 8.40 -9.06
CA ALA A 14 -9.33 7.35 -9.29
C ALA A 14 -9.27 6.32 -8.16
N ILE A 15 -10.40 5.66 -7.90
CA ILE A 15 -10.50 4.61 -6.88
C ILE A 15 -11.41 3.49 -7.39
N ALA A 16 -11.03 2.25 -7.12
CA ALA A 16 -11.94 1.11 -7.18
C ALA A 16 -11.68 0.20 -5.99
N ALA A 17 -12.67 -0.64 -5.70
CA ALA A 17 -12.58 -1.68 -4.70
C ALA A 17 -13.29 -2.93 -5.21
N VAL A 18 -12.81 -4.09 -4.80
CA VAL A 18 -13.45 -5.39 -5.03
C VAL A 18 -13.38 -6.18 -3.74
N ILE A 19 -14.46 -6.89 -3.43
CA ILE A 19 -14.55 -7.73 -2.23
C ILE A 19 -15.36 -8.99 -2.56
N SER A 20 -14.89 -10.13 -2.06
CA SER A 20 -15.63 -11.39 -2.14
C SER A 20 -16.80 -11.36 -1.15
N ARG A 21 -18.03 -11.46 -1.67
CA ARG A 21 -19.25 -11.53 -0.82
C ARG A 21 -19.38 -12.86 -0.09
N GLU A 22 -18.69 -13.90 -0.56
CA GLU A 22 -18.66 -15.21 0.08
C GLU A 22 -17.66 -15.28 1.26
N GLY A 23 -16.91 -14.21 1.52
CA GLY A 23 -15.87 -14.18 2.56
C GLY A 23 -14.64 -15.03 2.24
N LYS A 24 -14.51 -15.52 0.99
CA LYS A 24 -13.36 -16.30 0.54
C LYS A 24 -12.27 -15.40 -0.05
N ARG A 25 -11.01 -15.83 0.09
CA ARG A 25 -9.86 -15.20 -0.58
C ARG A 25 -10.04 -15.21 -2.10
N MET A 26 -9.59 -14.15 -2.75
CA MET A 26 -9.56 -14.01 -4.21
C MET A 26 -8.23 -13.42 -4.67
N THR A 27 -7.88 -13.59 -5.93
CA THR A 27 -6.66 -12.99 -6.50
C THR A 27 -6.81 -11.47 -6.66
N GLY A 28 -5.68 -10.76 -6.68
CA GLY A 28 -5.65 -9.31 -6.94
C GLY A 28 -5.78 -8.92 -8.41
N GLU A 29 -5.91 -9.88 -9.33
CA GLU A 29 -5.83 -9.63 -10.78
C GLU A 29 -6.89 -8.66 -11.28
N ALA A 30 -8.12 -8.77 -10.76
CA ALA A 30 -9.22 -7.90 -11.16
C ALA A 30 -8.97 -6.44 -10.79
N ILE A 31 -8.50 -6.17 -9.56
CA ILE A 31 -8.24 -4.80 -9.10
C ILE A 31 -6.98 -4.22 -9.75
N VAL A 32 -5.97 -5.05 -10.02
CA VAL A 32 -4.81 -4.65 -10.83
C VAL A 32 -5.24 -4.29 -12.25
N GLY A 33 -6.12 -5.09 -12.86
CA GLY A 33 -6.68 -4.82 -14.19
C GLY A 33 -7.48 -3.52 -14.23
N ALA A 34 -8.17 -3.16 -13.15
CA ALA A 34 -8.92 -1.91 -13.02
C ALA A 34 -8.02 -0.66 -13.08
N MET A 35 -6.70 -0.79 -12.88
CA MET A 35 -5.77 0.34 -13.00
C MET A 35 -5.59 0.86 -14.42
N LYS A 36 -5.83 0.03 -15.45
CA LYS A 36 -5.63 0.41 -16.85
C LYS A 36 -6.40 1.68 -17.24
N PRO A 37 -7.74 1.76 -17.09
CA PRO A 37 -8.47 2.99 -17.39
C PRO A 37 -8.22 4.12 -16.37
N MET A 38 -7.74 3.80 -15.16
CA MET A 38 -7.41 4.82 -14.17
C MET A 38 -6.12 5.57 -14.50
N HIS A 39 -5.18 4.90 -15.17
CA HIS A 39 -3.93 5.51 -15.60
C HIS A 39 -4.18 6.75 -16.46
N ASP A 40 -5.08 6.64 -17.43
CA ASP A 40 -5.45 7.75 -18.34
C ASP A 40 -6.15 8.92 -17.63
N ARG A 41 -6.71 8.68 -16.44
CA ARG A 41 -7.43 9.68 -15.63
C ARG A 41 -6.59 10.33 -14.54
N SER A 42 -5.41 9.76 -14.26
CA SER A 42 -4.60 10.11 -13.11
C SER A 42 -3.41 10.98 -13.49
N ASN A 43 -2.86 11.71 -12.52
CA ASN A 43 -1.76 12.66 -12.75
C ASN A 43 -0.36 12.07 -12.47
N GLY A 44 -0.27 10.78 -12.12
CA GLY A 44 1.00 10.09 -11.89
C GLY A 44 1.70 10.42 -10.56
N LEU A 45 1.07 11.14 -9.63
CA LEU A 45 1.68 11.46 -8.33
C LEU A 45 1.83 10.26 -7.39
N GLY A 46 1.08 9.18 -7.64
CA GLY A 46 1.15 7.96 -6.87
C GLY A 46 -0.02 7.03 -7.12
N GLY A 47 0.15 5.77 -6.77
CA GLY A 47 -0.89 4.74 -6.83
C GLY A 47 -0.50 3.57 -5.95
N GLY A 48 -1.49 2.86 -5.43
CA GLY A 48 -1.26 1.74 -4.52
C GLY A 48 -2.52 0.92 -4.29
N PHE A 49 -2.35 -0.19 -3.58
CA PHE A 49 -3.45 -1.08 -3.21
C PHE A 49 -3.51 -1.18 -1.69
N ALA A 50 -4.73 -1.25 -1.16
CA ALA A 50 -4.99 -1.73 0.18
C ALA A 50 -5.57 -3.14 0.06
N GLY A 51 -4.92 -4.11 0.68
CA GLY A 51 -5.36 -5.51 0.71
C GLY A 51 -5.77 -5.92 2.12
N TYR A 52 -6.91 -6.60 2.24
CA TYR A 52 -7.39 -7.17 3.50
C TYR A 52 -7.27 -8.69 3.46
N GLY A 53 -6.80 -9.30 4.56
CA GLY A 53 -6.65 -10.75 4.66
C GLY A 53 -5.52 -11.32 3.80
N ILE A 54 -4.52 -10.51 3.44
CA ILE A 54 -3.37 -10.92 2.60
C ILE A 54 -2.31 -11.73 3.38
N TYR A 55 -2.39 -11.75 4.71
CA TYR A 55 -1.52 -12.53 5.61
C TYR A 55 -2.34 -13.46 6.53
N PRO A 56 -3.00 -14.49 6.00
CA PRO A 56 -3.89 -15.35 6.80
C PRO A 56 -3.19 -16.09 7.94
N GLU A 57 -1.91 -16.43 7.76
CA GLU A 57 -1.06 -17.11 8.74
C GLU A 57 -0.72 -16.19 9.92
N TYR A 58 -0.87 -14.87 9.74
CA TYR A 58 -0.60 -13.84 10.74
C TYR A 58 -1.86 -13.02 11.08
N ARG A 59 -3.05 -13.63 10.96
CA ARG A 59 -4.36 -12.95 11.06
C ARG A 59 -4.60 -12.15 12.35
N ASP A 60 -3.92 -12.52 13.44
CA ASP A 60 -4.08 -11.91 14.77
C ASP A 60 -2.94 -10.92 15.09
N LEU A 61 -2.05 -10.67 14.13
CA LEU A 61 -0.92 -9.77 14.27
C LEU A 61 -1.09 -8.48 13.44
N TYR A 62 -0.32 -7.46 13.77
CA TYR A 62 -0.18 -6.27 12.95
C TYR A 62 0.81 -6.49 11.82
N ALA A 63 0.49 -5.94 10.64
CA ALA A 63 1.40 -5.88 9.51
C ALA A 63 1.79 -4.41 9.24
N PHE A 64 3.09 -4.15 9.18
CA PHE A 64 3.63 -2.83 8.85
C PHE A 64 4.34 -2.89 7.49
N HIS A 65 3.81 -2.18 6.49
CA HIS A 65 4.49 -1.92 5.23
C HIS A 65 5.15 -0.55 5.30
N LEU A 66 6.48 -0.53 5.39
CA LEU A 66 7.25 0.68 5.62
C LEU A 66 8.14 0.99 4.42
N PHE A 67 8.19 2.27 4.06
CA PHE A 67 9.14 2.82 3.10
C PHE A 67 10.04 3.81 3.83
N PHE A 68 11.34 3.75 3.56
CA PHE A 68 12.33 4.58 4.24
C PHE A 68 13.07 5.44 3.22
N ASP A 69 13.17 6.74 3.49
CA ASP A 69 13.92 7.66 2.64
C ASP A 69 15.45 7.45 2.73
N CYS A 70 15.95 7.08 3.91
CA CYS A 70 17.38 6.86 4.13
C CYS A 70 17.64 5.77 5.18
N ARG A 71 18.92 5.40 5.33
CA ARG A 71 19.31 4.35 6.28
C ARG A 71 19.13 4.76 7.74
N ASP A 72 19.29 6.03 8.07
CA ASP A 72 19.22 6.49 9.46
C ASP A 72 17.77 6.51 9.96
N THR A 73 16.81 6.93 9.12
CA THR A 73 15.38 6.85 9.46
C THR A 73 14.93 5.41 9.61
N ARG A 74 15.41 4.50 8.76
CA ARG A 74 15.19 3.06 8.92
C ARG A 74 15.68 2.54 10.27
N LYS A 75 16.93 2.83 10.65
CA LYS A 75 17.50 2.37 11.93
C LYS A 75 16.70 2.85 13.13
N ALA A 76 16.35 4.14 13.15
CA ALA A 76 15.57 4.72 14.24
C ALA A 76 14.18 4.09 14.35
N CYS A 77 13.49 3.89 13.22
CA CYS A 77 12.18 3.25 13.19
C CYS A 77 12.25 1.79 13.62
N GLU A 78 13.21 1.01 13.12
CA GLU A 78 13.38 -0.40 13.52
C GLU A 78 13.72 -0.55 15.01
N ALA A 79 14.46 0.39 15.60
CA ALA A 79 14.73 0.39 17.04
C ALA A 79 13.42 0.56 17.84
N LEU A 80 12.58 1.52 17.44
CA LEU A 80 11.28 1.78 18.07
C LEU A 80 10.33 0.57 17.94
N LEU A 81 10.30 -0.07 16.77
CA LEU A 81 9.49 -1.28 16.57
C LEU A 81 9.94 -2.43 17.48
N LYS A 82 11.25 -2.62 17.65
CA LYS A 82 11.80 -3.67 18.53
C LYS A 82 11.54 -3.40 20.01
N GLU A 83 11.43 -2.14 20.41
CA GLU A 83 11.13 -1.76 21.79
C GLU A 83 9.66 -2.03 22.14
N HIS A 84 8.74 -1.82 21.20
CA HIS A 84 7.30 -1.88 21.47
C HIS A 84 6.60 -3.14 20.95
N PHE A 85 7.21 -3.90 20.03
CA PHE A 85 6.60 -5.05 19.39
C PHE A 85 7.53 -6.26 19.36
N GLU A 86 6.94 -7.45 19.40
CA GLU A 86 7.61 -8.67 19.02
C GLU A 86 7.55 -8.83 17.49
N ILE A 87 8.72 -8.83 16.84
CA ILE A 87 8.82 -8.98 15.39
C ILE A 87 8.84 -10.47 15.04
N VAL A 88 7.69 -11.00 14.64
CA VAL A 88 7.53 -12.42 14.25
C VAL A 88 8.08 -12.69 12.85
N ALA A 89 7.97 -11.72 11.94
CA ALA A 89 8.48 -11.80 10.58
C ALA A 89 8.86 -10.40 10.06
N GLY A 90 9.89 -10.34 9.21
CA GLY A 90 10.31 -9.11 8.57
C GLY A 90 11.12 -9.41 7.31
N GLU A 91 10.74 -8.79 6.20
CA GLU A 91 11.38 -8.96 4.91
C GLU A 91 11.39 -7.66 4.11
N VAL A 92 12.25 -7.59 3.10
CA VAL A 92 12.19 -6.52 2.11
C VAL A 92 10.98 -6.77 1.21
N ILE A 93 10.13 -5.76 1.01
CA ILE A 93 8.98 -5.86 0.11
C ILE A 93 9.49 -6.24 -1.28
N PRO A 94 9.07 -7.39 -1.84
CA PRO A 94 9.49 -7.79 -3.18
C PRO A 94 9.03 -6.78 -4.22
N THR A 95 9.97 -6.29 -5.02
CA THR A 95 9.69 -5.41 -6.17
C THR A 95 10.03 -6.14 -7.48
N ARG A 96 9.51 -5.65 -8.60
CA ARG A 96 9.85 -6.12 -9.95
C ARG A 96 10.62 -5.07 -10.71
#